data_AF-A0AA44GBC6-F1
#
_entry.id   AF-A0AA44GBC6-F1
#
_cell.length_a   1.000
_cell.length_b   1.000
_cell.length_c   1.000
_cell.angle_alpha   90.00
_cell.angle_beta   90.00
_cell.angle_gamma   90.00
#
_symmetry.space_group_name_H-M   'P 1'
#
loop_
_entity.id
_entity.type
_entity.pdbx_description
1 polymer ?
#
loop_
_entity_poly.entity_id
_entity_poly.type
_entity_poly.pdbx_seq_one_letter_code
_entity_poly.pdbx_strand_id
1 'polypeptide(L)'
;MRVFTVIAVLGAAFVASTVLASTGFLKSNDVQGFNQTCYYDVLGELHSLNINSTDICPLSHEFDLQPKLKKPASDAQKTGFFKHDTTSGFSKLCTYDVLGESYVITIGSTEICPLTYKF
;
A
#
# COMPACT_ATOMS: atom_id res chain seq x y z
N MET A 1 11.69 -44.44 -53.23
CA MET A 1 10.25 -44.47 -52.89
C MET A 1 9.98 -43.35 -51.90
N ARG A 2 9.07 -42.44 -52.27
CA ARG A 2 8.66 -41.29 -51.46
C ARG A 2 7.77 -41.81 -50.33
N VAL A 3 8.22 -41.71 -49.09
CA VAL A 3 7.38 -41.99 -47.92
C VAL A 3 6.73 -40.68 -47.52
N PHE A 4 5.41 -40.71 -47.51
CA PHE A 4 4.51 -39.59 -47.29
C PHE A 4 4.72 -38.91 -45.93
N THR A 5 4.80 -37.59 -45.98
CA THR A 5 4.61 -36.65 -44.87
C THR A 5 3.33 -36.98 -44.10
N VAL A 6 3.47 -37.35 -42.83
CA VAL A 6 2.40 -37.27 -41.84
C VAL A 6 2.83 -36.22 -40.83
N ILE A 7 2.42 -34.97 -41.07
CA ILE A 7 2.56 -33.89 -40.09
C ILE A 7 1.51 -34.19 -39.02
N ALA A 8 1.93 -34.80 -37.92
CA ALA A 8 1.15 -34.86 -36.70
C ALA A 8 1.08 -33.43 -36.13
N VAL A 9 0.01 -32.71 -36.47
CA VAL A 9 -0.34 -31.46 -35.78
C VAL A 9 -0.81 -31.85 -34.38
N LEU A 10 0.14 -32.02 -33.47
CA LEU A 10 -0.14 -32.03 -32.04
C LEU A 10 -0.75 -30.66 -31.71
N GLY A 11 -2.06 -30.65 -31.47
CA GLY A 11 -2.79 -29.48 -31.04
C GLY A 11 -2.22 -28.93 -29.75
N ALA A 12 -1.48 -27.83 -29.84
CA ALA A 12 -1.19 -26.99 -28.69
C ALA A 12 -2.47 -26.24 -28.34
N ALA A 13 -3.30 -26.83 -27.48
CA ALA A 13 -4.30 -26.07 -26.74
C ALA A 13 -3.55 -25.16 -25.76
N PHE A 14 -3.14 -23.99 -26.24
CA PHE A 14 -2.72 -22.89 -25.37
C PHE A 14 -3.94 -22.48 -24.55
N VAL A 15 -4.07 -23.04 -23.35
CA VAL A 15 -5.03 -22.54 -22.37
C VAL A 15 -4.54 -21.16 -21.96
N ALA A 16 -5.14 -20.13 -22.54
CA ALA A 16 -4.90 -18.76 -22.14
C ALA A 16 -5.45 -18.61 -20.72
N SER A 17 -4.56 -18.64 -19.72
CA SER A 17 -4.90 -18.30 -18.35
C SER A 17 -5.30 -16.83 -18.29
N THR A 18 -6.60 -16.54 -18.38
CA THR A 18 -7.09 -15.20 -18.02
C THR A 18 -6.94 -15.06 -16.52
N VAL A 19 -5.90 -14.34 -16.09
CA VAL A 19 -5.75 -13.93 -14.69
C VAL A 19 -6.88 -12.94 -14.40
N LEU A 20 -8.00 -13.45 -13.89
CA LEU A 20 -9.04 -12.61 -13.31
C LEU A 20 -8.51 -12.15 -11.97
N ALA A 21 -8.17 -10.86 -11.86
CA ALA A 21 -7.84 -10.25 -10.57
C ALA A 21 -9.04 -10.46 -9.64
N SER A 22 -8.84 -11.24 -8.58
CA SER A 22 -9.90 -11.57 -7.65
C SER A 22 -9.92 -10.52 -6.54
N THR A 23 -11.09 -9.92 -6.30
CA THR A 23 -11.25 -8.94 -5.24
C THR A 23 -11.37 -9.69 -3.91
N GLY A 24 -10.45 -9.41 -2.98
CA GLY A 24 -10.51 -9.86 -1.61
C GLY A 24 -11.23 -8.87 -0.70
N PHE A 25 -11.91 -9.37 0.32
CA PHE A 25 -12.58 -8.58 1.36
C PHE A 25 -11.84 -8.69 2.69
N LEU A 26 -11.56 -7.56 3.35
CA LEU A 26 -10.81 -7.55 4.59
C LEU A 26 -11.54 -8.34 5.67
N LYS A 27 -10.86 -9.32 6.26
CA LYS A 27 -11.38 -10.21 7.30
C LYS A 27 -10.81 -9.87 8.67
N SER A 28 -9.50 -9.60 8.71
CA SER A 28 -8.79 -9.18 9.91
C SER A 28 -7.50 -8.46 9.54
N ASN A 29 -6.87 -7.84 10.53
CA ASN A 29 -5.53 -7.31 10.42
C ASN A 29 -4.75 -7.64 11.71
N ASP A 30 -3.42 -7.64 11.60
CA ASP A 30 -2.52 -7.93 12.70
C ASP A 30 -1.29 -7.01 12.65
N VAL A 31 -0.86 -6.54 13.83
CA VAL A 31 0.30 -5.65 13.96
C VAL A 31 1.48 -6.48 14.45
N GLN A 32 2.48 -6.68 13.60
CA GLN A 32 3.69 -7.43 13.95
C GLN A 32 4.89 -6.50 13.98
N GLY A 33 5.28 -6.11 15.21
CA GLY A 33 6.35 -5.15 15.43
C GLY A 33 5.99 -3.79 14.83
N PHE A 34 6.68 -3.41 13.76
CA PHE A 34 6.48 -2.14 13.05
C PHE A 34 5.61 -2.27 11.79
N ASN A 35 5.32 -3.50 11.35
CA ASN A 35 4.56 -3.76 10.13
C ASN A 35 3.10 -4.13 10.44
N GLN A 36 2.23 -3.86 9.46
CA GLN A 36 0.83 -4.30 9.49
C GLN A 36 0.63 -5.40 8.46
N THR A 37 0.01 -6.51 8.87
CA THR A 37 -0.48 -7.53 7.94
C THR A 37 -2.00 -7.46 7.87
N CYS A 38 -2.56 -7.37 6.67
CA CYS A 38 -3.99 -7.36 6.39
C CYS A 38 -4.38 -8.71 5.77
N TYR A 39 -5.41 -9.36 6.32
CA TYR A 39 -5.89 -10.66 5.83
C TYR A 39 -7.23 -10.48 5.10
N TYR A 40 -7.29 -10.99 3.87
CA TYR A 40 -8.43 -10.87 2.98
C TYR A 40 -9.01 -12.23 2.63
N ASP A 41 -10.33 -12.29 2.53
CA ASP A 41 -11.07 -13.44 2.01
C ASP A 41 -11.27 -13.25 0.50
N VAL A 42 -10.67 -14.14 -0.29
CA VAL A 42 -10.72 -14.16 -1.75
C VAL A 42 -11.40 -15.45 -2.16
N LEU A 43 -12.71 -15.38 -2.44
CA LEU A 43 -13.51 -16.53 -2.86
C LEU A 43 -13.43 -17.74 -1.88
N GLY A 44 -13.25 -17.49 -0.58
CA GLY A 44 -13.13 -18.52 0.45
C GLY A 44 -11.70 -18.87 0.86
N GLU A 45 -10.68 -18.34 0.18
CA GLU A 45 -9.27 -18.50 0.55
C GLU A 45 -8.72 -17.26 1.25
N LEU A 46 -7.86 -17.45 2.25
CA LEU A 46 -7.27 -16.36 3.02
C LEU A 46 -5.95 -15.91 2.38
N HIS A 47 -5.86 -14.64 2.02
CA HIS A 47 -4.65 -14.00 1.49
C HIS A 47 -4.14 -12.90 2.42
N SER A 48 -2.81 -12.74 2.49
CA SER A 48 -2.17 -11.71 3.32
C SER A 48 -1.51 -10.63 2.48
N LEU A 49 -1.71 -9.37 2.87
CA LEU A 49 -0.97 -8.21 2.39
C LEU A 49 -0.13 -7.65 3.54
N ASN A 50 1.20 -7.63 3.39
CA ASN A 50 2.10 -7.02 4.36
C ASN A 50 2.37 -5.56 3.96
N ILE A 51 2.28 -4.67 4.93
CA ILE A 51 2.46 -3.23 4.77
C ILE A 51 3.55 -2.82 5.73
N ASN A 52 4.60 -2.21 5.19
CA ASN A 52 5.74 -1.83 6.01
C ASN A 52 5.39 -0.60 6.84
N SER A 53 6.07 -0.46 7.98
CA SER A 53 5.92 0.73 8.83
C SER A 53 6.11 2.04 8.08
N THR A 54 7.08 2.07 7.16
CA THR A 54 7.41 3.25 6.34
C THR A 54 6.34 3.57 5.30
N ASP A 55 5.51 2.60 4.94
CA ASP A 55 4.38 2.81 4.04
C ASP A 55 3.19 3.43 4.79
N ILE A 56 3.13 3.21 6.12
CA ILE A 56 2.12 3.80 7.00
C ILE A 56 2.57 5.19 7.49
N CYS A 57 3.76 5.26 8.07
CA CYS A 57 4.41 6.49 8.50
C CYS A 57 5.74 6.64 7.75
N PRO A 58 5.76 7.37 6.62
CA PRO A 58 6.99 7.67 5.90
C PRO A 58 8.07 8.28 6.80
N LEU A 59 9.34 8.01 6.49
CA LEU A 59 10.46 8.63 7.23
C LEU A 59 10.53 10.15 7.01
N SER A 60 10.02 10.61 5.87
CA SER A 60 9.90 12.01 5.53
C SER A 60 8.56 12.31 4.88
N HIS A 61 7.97 13.46 5.21
CA HIS A 61 6.71 13.90 4.63
C HIS A 61 6.81 15.39 4.26
N GLU A 62 6.40 15.76 3.06
CA GLU A 62 6.36 17.15 2.63
C GLU A 62 5.11 17.83 3.18
N PHE A 63 5.29 18.91 3.94
CA PHE A 63 4.18 19.68 4.47
C PHE A 63 3.96 20.95 3.64
N ASP A 64 2.76 21.11 3.10
CA ASP A 64 2.30 22.39 2.54
C ASP A 64 1.84 23.31 3.69
N LEU A 65 2.81 23.86 4.41
CA LEU A 65 2.56 24.85 5.44
C LEU A 65 2.36 26.20 4.76
N GLN A 66 1.12 26.53 4.39
CA GLN A 66 0.80 27.85 3.86
C GLN A 66 1.31 28.94 4.82
N PRO A 67 2.31 29.76 4.42
CA PRO A 67 2.76 30.85 5.26
C PRO A 67 1.71 31.96 5.18
N LYS A 68 0.95 32.17 6.27
CA LYS A 68 0.22 33.42 6.45
C LYS A 68 1.23 34.52 6.75
N LEU A 69 1.92 35.06 5.72
CA LEU A 69 2.49 36.42 5.64
C LEU A 69 3.37 36.58 4.37
N LYS A 70 3.00 37.58 3.55
CA LYS A 70 3.70 38.22 2.40
C LYS A 70 4.67 37.40 1.53
N LYS A 71 4.20 37.18 0.28
CA LYS A 71 4.87 36.65 -0.93
C LYS A 71 5.82 35.48 -0.65
N PRO A 72 5.35 34.22 -0.72
CA PRO A 72 6.22 33.07 -0.55
C PRO A 72 7.33 33.10 -1.60
N ALA A 73 8.56 32.82 -1.18
CA ALA A 73 9.52 32.23 -2.10
C ALA A 73 8.88 30.94 -2.62
N SER A 74 8.77 30.81 -3.93
CA SER A 74 7.84 29.89 -4.61
C SER A 74 8.07 28.39 -4.36
N ASP A 75 8.99 27.98 -3.50
CA ASP A 75 9.42 26.58 -3.36
C ASP A 75 10.03 26.22 -1.99
N ALA A 76 9.64 26.89 -0.90
CA ALA A 76 10.05 26.43 0.43
C ALA A 76 9.24 25.19 0.86
N GLN A 77 9.47 24.05 0.19
CA GLN A 77 9.00 22.74 0.63
C GLN A 77 9.61 22.46 2.00
N LYS A 78 8.75 22.31 3.01
CA LYS A 78 9.17 22.00 4.37
C LYS A 78 9.04 20.50 4.58
N THR A 79 10.13 19.79 4.33
CA THR A 79 10.25 18.37 4.64
C THR A 79 10.23 18.16 6.15
N GLY A 80 9.30 17.35 6.64
CA GLY A 80 9.27 16.87 8.01
C GLY A 80 9.95 15.52 8.15
N PHE A 81 10.66 15.30 9.25
CA PHE A 81 11.33 14.03 9.56
C PHE A 81 10.58 13.27 10.65
N PHE A 82 10.33 11.99 10.42
CA PHE A 82 9.61 11.14 11.36
C PHE A 82 10.27 11.12 12.74
N LYS A 83 9.48 11.32 13.80
CA LYS A 83 9.92 11.21 15.20
C LYS A 83 9.41 9.94 15.85
N HIS A 84 8.10 9.77 15.85
CA HIS A 84 7.43 8.63 16.45
C HIS A 84 5.99 8.56 15.94
N ASP A 85 5.34 7.44 16.20
CA ASP A 85 3.93 7.20 15.92
C ASP A 85 3.18 6.73 17.17
N THR A 86 1.87 6.94 17.16
CA THR A 86 0.97 6.44 18.22
C THR A 86 -0.31 5.94 17.58
N THR A 87 -0.86 4.84 18.10
CA THR A 87 -2.20 4.36 17.70
C THR A 87 -3.26 5.09 18.52
N SER A 88 -4.23 5.72 17.86
CA SER A 88 -5.38 6.38 18.49
C SER A 88 -6.67 5.87 17.87
N GLY A 89 -7.48 5.15 18.65
CA GLY A 89 -8.69 4.50 18.16
C GLY A 89 -8.38 3.54 17.01
N PHE A 90 -8.89 3.85 15.82
CA PHE A 90 -8.70 3.08 14.58
C PHE A 90 -7.71 3.75 13.62
N SER A 91 -6.84 4.62 14.09
CA SER A 91 -5.91 5.36 13.24
C SER A 91 -4.51 5.35 13.82
N LYS A 92 -3.52 5.48 12.94
CA LYS A 92 -2.13 5.73 13.33
C LYS A 92 -1.82 7.21 13.16
N LEU A 93 -1.27 7.82 14.20
CA LEU A 93 -0.85 9.22 14.21
C LEU A 93 0.66 9.23 14.05
N CYS A 94 1.16 9.77 12.95
CA CYS A 94 2.58 9.86 12.67
C CYS A 94 3.06 11.30 12.96
N THR A 95 3.98 11.45 13.91
CA THR A 95 4.53 12.75 14.33
C THR A 95 5.86 13.03 13.62
N TYR A 96 6.00 14.23 13.09
CA TYR A 96 7.16 14.70 12.33
C TYR A 96 7.75 15.98 12.94
N ASP A 97 9.07 16.12 12.85
CA ASP A 97 9.80 17.36 13.11
C ASP A 97 9.95 18.16 11.81
N VAL A 98 9.35 19.34 11.76
CA VAL A 98 9.44 20.27 10.64
C VAL A 98 10.09 21.55 11.15
N LEU A 99 11.39 21.70 10.94
CA LEU A 99 12.17 22.87 11.36
C LEU A 99 12.05 23.19 12.87
N GLY A 100 11.97 22.17 13.72
CA GLY A 100 11.86 22.30 15.18
C GLY A 100 10.43 22.32 15.72
N GLU A 101 9.42 22.29 14.85
CA GLU A 101 8.01 22.20 15.22
C GLU A 101 7.47 20.78 14.97
N SER A 102 6.55 20.33 15.84
CA SER A 102 5.92 19.01 15.69
C SER A 102 4.64 19.10 14.85
N TYR A 103 4.56 18.30 13.80
CA TYR A 103 3.37 18.13 12.96
C TYR A 103 2.89 16.68 13.01
N VAL A 104 1.57 16.47 12.94
CA VAL A 104 0.98 15.13 12.99
C VAL A 104 0.12 14.93 11.76
N ILE A 105 0.32 13.81 11.08
CA ILE A 105 -0.63 13.29 10.10
C ILE A 105 -1.35 12.09 10.71
N THR A 106 -2.61 11.92 10.34
CA THR A 106 -3.44 10.80 10.78
C THR A 106 -3.71 9.90 9.60
N ILE A 107 -3.39 8.62 9.74
CA ILE A 107 -3.61 7.58 8.75
C ILE A 107 -4.69 6.65 9.27
N GLY A 108 -5.83 6.59 8.59
CA GLY A 108 -6.95 5.73 8.98
C GLY A 108 -6.64 4.25 8.80
N SER A 109 -7.26 3.38 9.60
CA SER A 109 -7.13 1.92 9.45
C SER A 109 -7.51 1.41 8.07
N THR A 110 -8.44 2.08 7.37
CA THR A 110 -8.85 1.76 6.01
C THR A 110 -7.86 2.25 4.94
N GLU A 111 -7.00 3.20 5.27
CA GLU A 111 -5.88 3.60 4.42
C GLU A 111 -4.73 2.60 4.56
N ILE A 112 -4.53 2.07 5.79
CA ILE A 112 -3.59 1.00 6.06
C ILE A 112 -4.09 -0.30 5.43
N CYS A 113 -5.21 -0.84 5.91
CA CYS A 113 -5.86 -2.03 5.37
C CYS A 113 -7.19 -1.65 4.69
N PRO A 114 -7.21 -1.44 3.37
CA PRO A 114 -8.44 -1.24 2.62
C PRO A 114 -9.48 -2.33 2.90
N LEU A 115 -10.77 -1.97 2.85
CA LEU A 115 -11.84 -2.97 3.01
C LEU A 115 -11.88 -3.99 1.88
N THR A 116 -11.35 -3.62 0.72
CA THR A 116 -11.22 -4.49 -0.45
C THR A 116 -9.86 -4.31 -1.09
N TYR A 117 -9.25 -5.40 -1.53
CA TYR A 117 -7.97 -5.38 -2.24
C TYR A 117 -8.02 -6.28 -3.47
N LYS A 118 -7.35 -5.89 -4.56
CA LYS A 118 -7.25 -6.72 -5.77
C LYS A 118 -5.94 -7.49 -5.73
N PHE A 119 -6.03 -8.80 -5.69
CA PHE A 119 -4.89 -9.72 -5.78
C PHE A 119 -4.60 -10.08 -7.24
#